data_AF-A0A953NSC0-F1
#
_entry.id   AF-A0A953NSC0-F1
#
_cell.length_a   1.000
_cell.length_b   1.000
_cell.length_c   1.000
_cell.angle_alpha   90.00
_cell.angle_beta   90.00
_cell.angle_gamma   90.00
#
_symmetry.space_group_name_H-M   'P 1'
#
loop_
_entity.id
_entity.type
_entity.pdbx_description
1 polymer ?
#
loop_
_entity_poly.entity_id
_entity_poly.type
_entity_poly.pdbx_seq_one_letter_code
_entity_poly.pdbx_strand_id
1 'polypeptide(L)'
;MSVDGAHSLRSRTGDKSFRGQRAGSAKAGRRREHPPHIDALIRLVSVRIVRLAELILRIGTLTFQDRFGVRPTDLRILVMLGAYQPISVNEVSRRTHIDKAWISRSLRGLLHRQLITKPAH
;
A
#
# COMPACT_ATOMS: atom_id res chain seq x y z
N MET A 1 69.03 33.99 10.58
CA MET A 1 69.16 35.07 11.56
C MET A 1 69.29 36.38 10.77
N SER A 2 68.52 37.41 11.16
CA SER A 2 68.34 38.74 10.52
C SER A 2 67.62 38.77 9.17
N VAL A 3 66.31 39.04 9.15
CA VAL A 3 65.56 40.33 9.08
C VAL A 3 65.60 41.01 7.71
N ASP A 4 64.41 41.18 7.09
CA ASP A 4 64.04 42.49 6.53
C ASP A 4 62.52 42.63 6.31
N GLY A 5 62.02 43.86 6.49
CA GLY A 5 60.89 44.40 5.72
C GLY A 5 59.46 44.26 6.26
N ALA A 6 59.10 45.06 7.27
CA ALA A 6 57.70 45.43 7.55
C ALA A 6 57.29 46.69 6.76
N HIS A 7 56.13 46.66 6.12
CA HIS A 7 55.06 47.69 6.11
C HIS A 7 54.11 47.42 4.93
N SER A 8 52.92 46.87 5.20
CA SER A 8 51.65 47.60 5.41
C SER A 8 50.96 48.02 4.11
N LEU A 9 49.95 47.25 3.72
CA LEU A 9 48.72 47.80 3.16
C LEU A 9 47.53 47.25 3.96
N ARG A 10 46.94 48.18 4.71
CA ARG A 10 45.70 48.07 5.48
C ARG A 10 44.52 47.69 4.58
N SER A 11 43.74 46.73 5.10
CA SER A 11 42.28 46.76 5.30
C SER A 11 41.39 47.16 4.11
N ARG A 12 40.33 46.41 3.78
CA ARG A 12 39.17 46.19 4.65
C ARG A 12 38.25 45.17 3.97
N THR A 13 37.76 44.23 4.78
CA THR A 13 36.32 43.92 4.97
C THR A 13 35.50 43.62 3.70
N GLY A 14 34.85 42.49 3.53
CA GLY A 14 34.45 41.46 4.48
C GLY A 14 33.28 40.70 3.88
N ASP A 15 32.90 39.67 4.62
CA ASP A 15 31.66 38.91 4.52
C ASP A 15 31.59 37.76 3.50
N LYS A 16 31.60 36.57 4.10
CA LYS A 16 31.37 35.26 3.51
C LYS A 16 29.85 35.07 3.45
N SER A 17 29.21 35.33 2.31
CA SER A 17 27.86 34.82 2.08
C SER A 17 27.91 33.47 1.35
N PHE A 18 28.00 32.40 2.15
CA PHE A 18 27.58 31.07 1.73
C PHE A 18 26.09 31.13 1.40
N ARG A 19 25.73 31.24 0.13
CA ARG A 19 24.37 30.96 -0.35
C ARG A 19 24.42 29.94 -1.49
N GLY A 20 24.86 28.73 -1.14
CA GLY A 20 24.51 27.54 -1.90
C GLY A 20 23.00 27.40 -1.91
N GLN A 21 22.39 27.61 -3.08
CA GLN A 21 20.99 27.28 -3.35
C GLN A 21 20.76 25.79 -3.10
N ARG A 22 20.35 25.44 -1.88
CA ARG A 22 19.58 24.22 -1.66
C ARG A 22 18.13 24.53 -1.99
N ALA A 23 17.81 24.57 -3.28
CA ALA A 23 16.45 24.41 -3.77
C ALA A 23 16.05 22.93 -3.70
N GLY A 24 16.23 22.31 -2.53
CA GLY A 24 15.48 21.12 -2.15
C GLY A 24 14.12 21.60 -1.68
N SER A 25 13.29 22.06 -2.62
CA SER A 25 11.87 22.25 -2.34
C SER A 25 11.34 20.89 -1.96
N ALA A 26 11.11 20.73 -0.66
CA ALA A 26 10.43 19.61 -0.09
C ALA A 26 9.21 19.34 -0.97
N LYS A 27 9.10 18.11 -1.50
CA LYS A 27 7.81 17.50 -1.79
C LYS A 27 7.08 17.34 -0.45
N ALA A 28 6.74 18.45 0.19
CA ALA A 28 5.66 18.53 1.15
C ALA A 28 4.46 18.02 0.38
N GLY A 29 4.02 16.81 0.74
CA GLY A 29 2.98 16.10 0.02
C GLY A 29 1.84 17.06 -0.25
N ARG A 30 1.51 17.27 -1.53
CA ARG A 30 0.30 17.99 -1.92
C ARG A 30 -0.82 17.39 -1.09
N ARG A 31 -1.26 18.12 -0.06
CA ARG A 31 -2.48 17.82 0.66
C ARG A 31 -3.53 17.85 -0.44
N ARG A 32 -3.98 16.68 -0.88
CA ARG A 32 -4.94 16.59 -1.97
C ARG A 32 -6.21 17.21 -1.42
N GLU A 33 -6.44 18.48 -1.76
CA GLU A 33 -7.68 19.17 -1.45
C GLU A 33 -8.73 18.54 -2.35
N HIS A 34 -9.55 17.67 -1.76
CA HIS A 34 -10.65 17.07 -2.48
C HIS A 34 -11.82 18.06 -2.48
N PRO A 35 -12.68 18.03 -3.52
CA PRO A 35 -13.95 18.75 -3.48
C PRO A 35 -14.76 18.38 -2.22
N PRO A 36 -15.54 19.31 -1.64
CA PRO A 36 -16.25 19.08 -0.36
C PRO A 36 -17.16 17.84 -0.34
N HIS A 37 -17.75 17.49 -1.49
CA HIS A 37 -18.60 16.30 -1.63
C HIS A 37 -17.80 14.99 -1.52
N ILE A 38 -16.54 14.97 -1.99
CA ILE A 38 -15.66 13.81 -1.85
C ILE A 38 -15.23 13.63 -0.39
N ASP A 39 -14.93 14.72 0.31
CA ASP A 39 -14.61 14.68 1.73
C ASP A 39 -15.77 14.13 2.57
N ALA A 40 -17.02 14.48 2.21
CA ALA A 40 -18.21 13.90 2.83
C ALA A 40 -18.27 12.37 2.62
N LEU A 41 -18.00 11.87 1.40
CA LEU A 41 -17.95 10.44 1.11
C LEU A 41 -16.82 9.73 1.88
N ILE A 42 -15.64 10.34 2.00
CA ILE A 42 -14.50 9.80 2.76
C ILE A 42 -14.83 9.69 4.26
N ARG A 43 -15.64 10.61 4.79
CA ARG A 43 -16.05 10.63 6.20
C ARG A 43 -17.13 9.61 6.54
N LEU A 44 -17.81 9.03 5.55
CA LEU A 44 -18.81 7.98 5.79
C LEU A 44 -18.19 6.82 6.57
N VAL A 45 -18.86 6.44 7.67
CA VAL A 45 -18.42 5.35 8.55
C VAL A 45 -18.27 4.05 7.75
N SER A 46 -19.22 3.75 6.87
CA SER A 46 -19.19 2.55 6.02
C SER A 46 -17.94 2.49 5.14
N VAL A 47 -17.54 3.61 4.52
CA VAL A 47 -16.35 3.68 3.67
C VAL A 47 -15.07 3.47 4.50
N ARG A 48 -15.03 4.03 5.71
CA ARG A 48 -13.89 3.84 6.63
C ARG A 48 -13.79 2.41 7.12
N ILE A 49 -14.91 1.76 7.45
CA ILE A 49 -14.94 0.35 7.85
C ILE A 49 -14.45 -0.55 6.72
N VAL A 50 -14.94 -0.34 5.49
CA VAL A 50 -14.48 -1.11 4.32
C VAL A 50 -12.97 -0.95 4.13
N ARG A 51 -12.46 0.29 4.18
CA ARG A 51 -11.02 0.55 4.05
C ARG A 51 -10.19 -0.09 5.16
N LEU A 52 -10.68 -0.05 6.41
CA LEU A 52 -10.00 -0.71 7.53
C LEU A 52 -9.98 -2.23 7.35
N ALA A 53 -11.10 -2.84 6.96
CA ALA A 53 -11.17 -4.26 6.69
C ALA A 53 -10.22 -4.69 5.56
N GLU A 54 -10.15 -3.90 4.49
CA GLU A 54 -9.20 -4.11 3.38
C GLU A 54 -7.74 -4.00 3.83
N LEU A 55 -7.41 -3.03 4.68
CA LEU A 55 -6.07 -2.88 5.23
C LEU A 55 -5.68 -4.05 6.12
N ILE A 56 -6.56 -4.47 7.04
CA ILE A 56 -6.33 -5.64 7.90
C ILE A 56 -6.11 -6.89 7.04
N LEU A 57 -6.96 -7.08 6.02
CA LEU A 57 -6.83 -8.22 5.12
C LEU A 57 -5.51 -8.17 4.33
N ARG A 58 -5.10 -6.98 3.87
CA ARG A 58 -3.82 -6.79 3.16
C ARG A 58 -2.62 -7.09 4.07
N ILE A 59 -2.66 -6.66 5.33
CA ILE A 59 -1.62 -6.99 6.30
C ILE A 59 -1.58 -8.50 6.52
N GLY A 60 -2.75 -9.13 6.73
CA GLY A 60 -2.85 -10.59 6.85
C GLY A 60 -2.28 -11.32 5.64
N THR A 61 -2.39 -10.74 4.45
CA THR A 61 -1.82 -11.34 3.23
C THR A 61 -0.32 -11.23 3.11
N LEU A 62 0.38 -10.36 3.84
CA LEU A 62 1.85 -10.28 3.72
C LEU A 62 2.50 -11.63 4.00
N THR A 63 2.03 -12.34 5.04
CA THR A 63 2.51 -13.68 5.39
C THR A 63 2.20 -14.74 4.34
N PHE A 64 1.07 -14.63 3.64
CA PHE A 64 0.62 -15.63 2.65
C PHE A 64 1.02 -15.30 1.21
N GLN A 65 1.22 -14.04 0.90
CA GLN A 65 1.61 -13.57 -0.43
C GLN A 65 3.06 -13.95 -0.69
N ASP A 66 3.95 -13.72 0.27
CA ASP A 66 5.37 -14.03 0.12
C ASP A 66 5.62 -15.54 0.07
N ARG A 67 4.83 -16.32 0.83
CA ARG A 67 5.01 -17.78 0.91
C ARG A 67 4.24 -18.58 -0.15
N PHE A 68 3.07 -18.11 -0.57
CA PHE A 68 2.14 -18.89 -1.42
C PHE A 68 1.62 -18.11 -2.63
N GLY A 69 2.02 -16.84 -2.82
CA GLY A 69 1.55 -16.01 -3.94
C GLY A 69 0.03 -15.71 -3.89
N VAL A 70 -0.57 -15.74 -2.70
CA VAL A 70 -2.02 -15.59 -2.49
C VAL A 70 -2.39 -14.11 -2.37
N ARG A 71 -3.40 -13.67 -3.13
CA ARG A 71 -3.95 -12.31 -3.07
C ARG A 71 -4.96 -12.15 -1.92
N PRO A 72 -5.27 -10.93 -1.45
CA PRO A 72 -6.29 -10.69 -0.42
C PRO A 72 -7.64 -11.37 -0.69
N THR A 73 -8.06 -11.35 -1.95
CA THR A 73 -9.32 -11.94 -2.35
C THR A 73 -9.27 -13.46 -2.47
N ASP A 74 -8.10 -14.03 -2.81
CA ASP A 74 -7.87 -15.48 -2.78
C ASP A 74 -7.92 -15.99 -1.33
N LEU A 75 -7.37 -15.23 -0.37
CA LEU A 75 -7.41 -15.55 1.05
C LEU A 75 -8.86 -15.63 1.57
N ARG A 76 -9.74 -14.70 1.15
CA ARG A 76 -11.17 -14.77 1.51
C ARG A 76 -11.83 -16.05 1.03
N ILE A 77 -11.53 -16.49 -0.20
CA ILE A 77 -12.07 -17.76 -0.72
C ILE A 77 -11.50 -18.93 0.07
N LEU A 78 -10.19 -18.96 0.34
CA LEU A 78 -9.57 -20.03 1.13
C LEU A 78 -10.17 -20.15 2.53
N VAL A 79 -10.43 -19.04 3.21
CA VAL A 79 -11.13 -19.03 4.51
C VAL A 79 -12.54 -19.60 4.38
N MET A 80 -13.29 -19.21 3.34
CA MET A 80 -14.65 -19.73 3.10
C MET A 80 -14.66 -21.24 2.82
N LEU A 81 -13.69 -21.73 2.05
CA LEU A 81 -13.52 -23.16 1.81
C LEU A 81 -13.14 -23.87 3.12
N GLY A 82 -12.16 -23.36 3.88
CA GLY A 82 -11.73 -23.97 5.13
C GLY A 82 -12.83 -24.02 6.21
N ALA A 83 -13.69 -23.01 6.27
CA ALA A 83 -14.72 -22.92 7.30
C ALA A 83 -16.04 -23.62 6.96
N TYR A 84 -16.35 -23.82 5.67
CA TYR A 84 -17.70 -24.21 5.25
C TYR A 84 -17.76 -25.35 4.23
N GLN A 85 -16.67 -26.08 3.97
CA GLN A 85 -16.73 -27.25 3.08
C GLN A 85 -17.66 -28.34 3.65
N PRO A 86 -18.46 -29.02 2.79
CA PRO A 86 -18.59 -28.79 1.34
C PRO A 86 -19.42 -27.53 1.02
N ILE A 87 -18.89 -26.63 0.18
CA ILE A 87 -19.56 -25.38 -0.23
C ILE A 87 -19.51 -25.20 -1.74
N SER A 88 -20.65 -24.85 -2.34
CA SER A 88 -20.74 -24.58 -3.79
C SER A 88 -20.26 -23.18 -4.14
N VAL A 89 -19.82 -22.97 -5.39
CA VAL A 89 -19.42 -21.64 -5.90
C VAL A 89 -20.55 -20.61 -5.76
N ASN A 90 -21.81 -21.02 -5.99
CA ASN A 90 -22.97 -20.16 -5.81
C ASN A 90 -23.14 -19.74 -4.35
N GLU A 91 -22.94 -20.66 -3.41
CA GLU A 91 -23.02 -20.39 -1.98
C GLU A 91 -21.94 -19.41 -1.53
N VAL A 92 -20.69 -19.60 -1.99
CA VAL A 92 -19.58 -18.66 -1.72
C VAL A 92 -19.91 -17.28 -2.26
N SER A 93 -20.40 -17.20 -3.50
CA SER A 93 -20.81 -15.93 -4.14
C SER A 93 -21.89 -15.22 -3.31
N ARG A 94 -22.93 -15.94 -2.86
CA ARG A 94 -24.01 -15.37 -2.05
C ARG A 94 -23.52 -14.84 -0.70
N ARG A 95 -22.67 -15.60 0.01
CA ARG A 95 -22.16 -15.22 1.34
C ARG A 95 -21.16 -14.08 1.31
N THR A 96 -20.39 -13.98 0.23
CA THR A 96 -19.33 -12.96 0.10
C THR A 96 -19.78 -11.71 -0.62
N HIS A 97 -20.97 -11.73 -1.26
CA HIS A 97 -21.43 -10.70 -2.19
C HIS A 97 -20.45 -10.44 -3.35
N ILE A 98 -19.63 -11.44 -3.70
CA ILE A 98 -18.71 -11.40 -4.84
C ILE A 98 -19.35 -12.16 -6.00
N ASP A 99 -19.22 -11.65 -7.22
CA ASP A 99 -19.83 -12.28 -8.38
C ASP A 99 -19.25 -13.69 -8.67
N LYS A 100 -20.12 -14.56 -9.19
CA LYS A 100 -19.78 -15.97 -9.46
C LYS A 100 -18.62 -16.11 -10.45
N ALA A 101 -18.55 -15.25 -11.47
CA ALA A 101 -17.53 -15.34 -12.50
C ALA A 101 -16.15 -15.03 -11.93
N TRP A 102 -16.07 -14.05 -11.03
CA TRP A 102 -14.88 -13.70 -10.29
C TRP A 102 -14.46 -14.82 -9.33
N ILE A 103 -15.39 -15.36 -8.53
CA ILE A 103 -15.09 -16.51 -7.64
C ILE A 103 -14.54 -17.69 -8.45
N SER A 104 -15.18 -18.01 -9.58
CA SER A 104 -14.74 -19.08 -10.46
C SER A 104 -13.33 -18.85 -11.01
N ARG A 105 -13.01 -17.61 -11.39
CA ARG A 105 -11.67 -17.23 -11.88
C ARG A 105 -10.61 -17.38 -10.79
N SER A 106 -10.90 -16.94 -9.56
CA SER A 106 -9.97 -17.08 -8.44
C SER A 106 -9.77 -18.55 -8.05
N LEU A 107 -10.84 -19.35 -8.01
CA LEU A 107 -10.74 -20.81 -7.76
C LEU A 107 -9.87 -21.52 -8.80
N ARG A 108 -9.98 -21.18 -10.08
CA ARG A 108 -9.07 -21.71 -11.12
C ARG A 108 -7.62 -21.34 -10.86
N GLY A 109 -7.35 -20.09 -10.46
CA GLY A 109 -6.01 -19.66 -10.09
C GLY A 109 -5.46 -20.39 -8.87
N LEU A 110 -6.31 -20.69 -7.88
CA LEU A 110 -5.95 -21.49 -6.71
C LEU A 110 -5.65 -22.96 -7.06
N LEU A 111 -6.48 -23.57 -7.92
CA LEU A 111 -6.27 -24.93 -8.44
C LEU A 111 -4.96 -25.03 -9.24
N HIS A 112 -4.70 -24.08 -10.14
CA HIS A 112 -3.47 -24.04 -10.94
C HIS A 112 -2.21 -23.95 -10.08
N ARG A 113 -2.29 -23.24 -8.95
CA ARG A 113 -1.20 -23.13 -7.95
C ARG A 113 -1.17 -24.30 -6.96
N GLN A 114 -2.03 -25.31 -7.13
CA GLN A 114 -2.13 -26.47 -6.25
C GLN A 114 -2.44 -26.12 -4.78
N LEU A 115 -3.09 -24.98 -4.54
CA LEU A 115 -3.46 -24.53 -3.19
C LEU A 115 -4.79 -25.10 -2.71
N ILE A 116 -5.59 -25.63 -3.64
CA ILE A 116 -6.83 -26.36 -3.37
C ILE A 116 -6.92 -27.55 -4.31
N THR A 117 -7.71 -28.55 -3.94
CA THR A 117 -8.04 -29.70 -4.79
C THR A 117 -9.53 -29.70 -5.10
N LYS A 118 -9.90 -30.22 -6.27
CA LYS A 118 -11.30 -30.53 -6.57
C LYS A 118 -11.56 -31.96 -6.10
N PRO A 119 -12.66 -32.24 -5.37
CA PRO A 119 -13.01 -33.62 -5.07
C PRO A 119 -13.14 -34.42 -6.37
N ALA A 120 -12.60 -35.64 -6.37
CA ALA A 120 -12.82 -36.59 -7.46
C ALA A 120 -14.33 -36.83 -7.54
N HIS A 121 -14.89 -36.69 -8.75
CA HIS A 121 -16.28 -37.03 -9.01
C HIS A 121 -16.49 -38.53 -8.97
#